data_AF-A0A352PQW2-F1
#
_entry.id   AF-A0A352PQW2-F1
#
_cell.length_a   1.000
_cell.length_b   1.000
_cell.length_c   1.000
_cell.angle_alpha   90.00
_cell.angle_beta   90.00
_cell.angle_gamma   90.00
#
_symmetry.space_group_name_H-M   'P 1'
#
loop_
_entity.id
_entity.type
_entity.pdbx_description
1 polymer ?
#
loop_
_entity_poly.entity_id
_entity_poly.type
_entity_poly.pdbx_seq_one_letter_code
_entity_poly.pdbx_strand_id
1 'polypeptide(L)' 'TNNPKKIVGLEGYGITISRRVPVEIPPNDCNIEYLKTKCTKMGHILSCVAE' A
#
# COMPACT_ATOMS: atom_id res chain seq x y z
N THR A 1 2.02 0.58 6.48
CA THR A 1 0.89 0.31 5.55
C THR A 1 1.22 0.85 4.18
N ASN A 2 0.90 0.12 3.12
CA ASN A 2 1.03 0.57 1.72
C ASN A 2 -0.23 1.30 1.21
N ASN A 3 -1.32 1.30 1.98
CA ASN A 3 -2.53 2.08 1.72
C ASN A 3 -2.39 3.51 2.28
N PRO A 4 -2.27 4.57 1.45
CA PRO A 4 -2.18 5.95 1.91
C PRO A 4 -3.42 6.41 2.70
N LYS A 5 -4.61 5.94 2.32
CA LYS A 5 -5.86 6.31 3.01
C LYS A 5 -5.87 5.89 4.48
N LYS A 6 -5.18 4.80 4.82
CA LYS A 6 -5.05 4.36 6.22
C LYS A 6 -4.17 5.33 7.03
N ILE A 7 -3.16 5.94 6.43
CA ILE A 7 -2.31 6.95 7.09
C ILE A 7 -3.16 8.17 7.44
N VAL A 8 -3.84 8.73 6.44
CA VAL A 8 -4.74 9.89 6.63
C VAL A 8 -5.81 9.59 7.68
N GLY A 9 -6.38 8.38 7.67
CA GLY A 9 -7.35 7.97 8.68
C GLY A 9 -6.77 7.98 10.10
N LEU A 10 -5.56 7.45 10.31
CA LEU A 10 -4.90 7.44 11.63
C LEU A 10 -4.56 8.86 12.09
N GLU A 11 -4.10 9.73 11.18
CA GLU A 11 -3.84 11.14 11.49
C GLU A 11 -5.11 11.88 11.93
N GLY A 12 -6.26 11.57 11.32
CA GLY A 12 -7.56 12.08 11.75
C GLY A 12 -7.98 11.68 13.17
N TYR A 13 -7.41 10.60 13.72
CA TYR A 13 -7.56 10.19 15.12
C TYR A 13 -6.50 10.78 16.05
N GLY A 14 -5.66 11.70 15.57
CA GLY A 14 -4.58 12.31 16.35
C GLY A 14 -3.33 11.42 16.48
N ILE A 15 -3.23 10.33 15.70
CA ILE A 15 -2.05 9.46 15.70
C ILE A 15 -1.02 10.01 14.71
N THR A 16 0.10 10.50 15.22
CA THR A 16 1.22 10.96 14.39
C THR A 16 2.03 9.78 13.86
N ILE A 17 2.15 9.68 12.53
CA ILE A 17 2.98 8.68 11.87
C ILE A 17 4.40 9.25 11.68
N SER A 18 5.38 8.71 12.39
CA SER A 18 6.77 9.21 12.32
C SER A 18 7.47 8.86 11.00
N ARG A 19 7.26 7.65 10.48
CA ARG A 19 7.79 7.20 9.19
C ARG A 19 7.06 5.96 8.68
N ARG A 20 7.14 5.73 7.36
CA ARG A 20 6.75 4.48 6.72
C ARG A 20 7.98 3.65 6.37
N VAL A 21 7.97 2.37 6.75
CA VAL A 21 8.96 1.39 6.30
C VAL A 21 8.26 0.43 5.32
N PRO A 22 8.73 0.31 4.07
CA PRO A 22 8.16 -0.65 3.14
C PRO A 22 8.50 -2.08 3.57
N VAL A 23 7.52 -2.96 3.45
CA VAL A 23 7.68 -4.41 3.61
C VAL A 23 6.95 -5.03 2.43
N GLU A 24 7.71 -5.33 1.38
CA GLU A 24 7.20 -5.83 0.11
C GLU A 24 7.75 -7.22 -0.16
N ILE A 25 6.92 -8.08 -0.75
CA ILE A 25 7.27 -9.43 -1.17
C ILE A 25 6.94 -9.48 -2.67
N PRO A 26 7.78 -10.13 -3.50
CA PRO A 26 7.44 -10.31 -4.92
C PRO A 26 6.07 -10.96 -5.09
N PRO A 27 5.24 -10.47 -6.03
CA PRO A 27 3.97 -11.11 -6.34
C PRO A 27 4.20 -12.53 -6.87
N ASN A 28 3.18 -13.37 -6.71
CA ASN A 28 3.08 -14.67 -7.34
C ASN A 28 1.84 -14.72 -8.24
N ASP A 29 1.71 -15.79 -9.04
CA ASP A 29 0.63 -15.94 -10.01
C ASP A 29 -0.77 -15.85 -9.38
N CYS A 30 -0.91 -16.22 -8.10
CA CYS A 30 -2.19 -16.18 -7.40
C CYS A 30 -2.57 -14.77 -6.93
N ASN A 31 -1.61 -13.85 -6.72
CA ASN A 31 -1.88 -12.55 -6.10
C ASN A 31 -1.54 -11.33 -6.97
N ILE A 32 -0.89 -11.52 -8.12
CA ILE A 32 -0.45 -10.42 -8.99
C ILE A 32 -1.60 -9.50 -9.41
N GLU A 33 -2.72 -10.05 -9.88
CA GLU A 33 -3.86 -9.26 -10.36
C GLU A 33 -4.57 -8.51 -9.22
N TYR A 34 -4.59 -9.11 -8.02
CA TYR A 34 -5.09 -8.44 -6.83
C TYR A 34 -4.23 -7.24 -6.47
N LEU A 35 -2.91 -7.41 -6.44
CA LEU A 35 -1.98 -6.34 -6.09
C LEU A 35 -1.94 -5.23 -7.16
N LYS A 36 -2.02 -5.59 -8.45
CA LYS A 36 -2.19 -4.60 -9.54
C LYS A 36 -3.44 -3.76 -9.33
N THR A 37 -4.57 -4.40 -9.02
CA THR A 37 -5.83 -3.70 -8.73
C THR A 37 -5.68 -2.76 -7.53
N LYS A 38 -4.98 -3.18 -6.48
CA LYS A 38 -4.67 -2.33 -5.32
C LYS A 38 -3.88 -1.09 -5.72
N CYS A 39 -2.91 -1.22 -6.61
CA CYS A 39 -2.14 -0.10 -7.14
C CYS A 39 -2.99 0.81 -8.04
N THR A 40 -3.47 0.27 -9.16
CA THR A 40 -4.07 1.06 -10.25
C THR A 40 -5.43 1.66 -9.88
N LYS A 41 -6.26 0.93 -9.13
CA LYS A 41 -7.61 1.41 -8.78
C LYS A 41 -7.69 2.08 -7.41
N MET A 42 -6.87 1.64 -6.46
CA MET A 42 -6.99 2.10 -5.06
C MET A 42 -5.83 2.99 -4.60
N GLY A 43 -4.80 3.19 -5.43
CA GLY A 43 -3.65 4.04 -5.12
C GLY A 43 -2.73 3.47 -4.04
N HIS A 44 -2.66 2.13 -3.91
CA HIS A 44 -1.68 1.52 -3.01
C HIS A 44 -0.27 1.71 -3.55
N ILE A 45 0.67 1.94 -2.63
CA ILE A 45 2.08 2.15 -2.94
C ILE A 45 2.80 0.80 -2.81
N LEU A 46 3.00 0.12 -3.93
CA LEU A 46 3.79 -1.11 -4.04
C LEU A 46 4.74 -0.95 -5.22
N SER A 47 6.04 -1.11 -4.97
CA SER A 47 7.07 -1.05 -6.02
C SER A 47 7.23 -2.38 -6.75
N CYS A 48 6.98 -3.51 -6.07
CA CYS A 48 7.13 -4.85 -6.64
C CYS A 48 6.06 -5.25 -7.68
N VAL A 49 5.05 -4.40 -7.91
CA VAL A 49 3.91 -4.67 -8.80
C VAL A 49 3.69 -3.53 -9.82
N ALA A 50 4.50 -2.48 -9.75
CA ALA A 50 4.45 -1.40 -10.73
C ALA A 50 4.91 -1.94 -12.10
N GLU A 51 4.17 -1.58 -13.15
CA GLU A 51 4.53 -1.86 -14.56
C GLU A 51 5.88 -1.27 -14.94
#